data_AF-A0ABD0J6F0-F1
#
_entry.id   AF-A0ABD0J6F0-F1
#
_cell.length_a   1.000
_cell.length_b   1.000
_cell.length_c   1.000
_cell.angle_alpha   90.00
_cell.angle_beta   90.00
_cell.angle_gamma   90.00
#
_symmetry.space_group_name_H-M   'P 1'
#
loop_
_entity.id
_entity.type
_entity.pdbx_description
1 polymer ?
#
loop_
_entity_poly.entity_id
_entity_poly.type
_entity_poly.pdbx_seq_one_letter_code
_entity_poly.pdbx_strand_id
1 'polypeptide(L)'
;MEKPTAPGQNLFFRGGIDHSRRTGCTLVAEESNCSIPIEVRDIVELPDGHVAAYRAWSQGDRFLDWYGPEEGQGNFNGHQAQGTPATWTTNDQSRDGYHPGNEFGDNYWLLDMDMDCSKTENGYFELKGFLGGQWEGTISDNQCEGVDPAPFTSTNHIAMCGALNIFHWNEGRCQILVAA
;
A
#
# COMPACT_ATOMS: atom_id res chain seq x y z
N MET A 1 -1.29 -2.18 7.30
CA MET A 1 0.02 -2.17 8.00
C MET A 1 -0.07 -1.34 9.27
N GLU A 2 0.26 -1.87 10.45
CA GLU A 2 0.18 -1.06 11.68
C GLU A 2 1.38 -0.15 11.89
N LYS A 3 1.11 1.16 12.02
CA LYS A 3 2.11 2.17 12.33
C LYS A 3 1.46 3.33 13.09
N PRO A 4 1.77 3.51 14.38
CA PRO A 4 1.33 4.68 15.13
C PRO A 4 1.87 5.96 14.51
N THR A 5 0.99 6.96 14.38
CA THR A 5 1.27 8.26 13.78
C THR A 5 0.58 9.38 14.56
N ALA A 6 1.07 10.60 14.38
CA ALA A 6 0.39 11.81 14.83
C ALA A 6 -0.48 12.39 13.70
N PRO A 7 -1.48 13.24 14.02
CA PRO A 7 -2.24 13.98 13.01
C PRO A 7 -1.31 14.70 12.03
N GLY A 8 -1.56 14.54 10.73
CA GLY A 8 -0.75 15.10 9.65
C GLY A 8 0.41 14.21 9.18
N GLN A 9 0.74 13.13 9.89
CA GLN A 9 1.64 12.10 9.36
C GLN A 9 0.84 11.09 8.55
N ASN A 10 1.09 11.05 7.24
CA ASN A 10 0.35 10.22 6.29
C ASN A 10 1.26 9.13 5.73
N LEU A 11 0.79 7.90 5.75
CA LEU A 11 1.49 6.76 5.18
C LEU A 11 1.11 6.62 3.71
N PHE A 12 2.12 6.42 2.87
CA PHE A 12 1.98 6.05 1.48
C PHE A 12 2.61 4.68 1.27
N PHE A 13 2.08 3.93 0.33
CA PHE A 13 2.73 2.75 -0.21
C PHE A 13 3.40 3.11 -1.53
N ARG A 14 4.58 2.53 -1.73
CA ARG A 14 5.27 2.47 -3.02
C ARG A 14 5.62 1.01 -3.25
N GLY A 15 5.48 0.55 -4.48
CA GLY A 15 5.56 -0.87 -4.77
C GLY A 15 5.54 -1.20 -6.24
N GLY A 16 5.30 -2.47 -6.56
CA GLY A 16 5.33 -3.00 -7.91
C GLY A 16 6.20 -4.26 -7.95
N ILE A 17 6.97 -4.43 -9.01
CA ILE A 17 7.99 -5.48 -9.13
C ILE A 17 9.37 -4.84 -8.96
N ASP A 18 10.17 -5.29 -8.00
CA ASP A 18 11.49 -4.71 -7.77
C ASP A 18 12.45 -4.89 -8.97
N HIS A 19 13.35 -3.91 -9.12
CA HIS A 19 14.35 -3.83 -10.18
C HIS A 19 15.33 -5.01 -10.26
N SER A 20 15.49 -5.77 -9.18
CA SER A 20 16.26 -7.02 -9.19
C SER A 20 15.56 -8.17 -9.92
N ARG A 21 14.27 -8.03 -10.22
CA ARG A 21 13.38 -9.10 -10.70
C ARG A 21 12.96 -8.88 -12.13
N ARG A 22 12.73 -7.61 -12.50
CA ARG A 22 12.29 -7.23 -13.83
C ARG A 22 13.16 -6.09 -14.36
N THR A 23 13.52 -6.20 -15.63
CA THR A 23 14.26 -5.15 -16.34
C THR A 23 13.32 -4.12 -16.95
N GLY A 24 13.79 -2.89 -17.14
CA GLY A 24 12.98 -1.82 -17.72
C GLY A 24 12.08 -1.10 -16.71
N CYS A 25 12.47 -1.09 -15.43
CA CYS A 25 11.88 -0.16 -14.47
C CYS A 25 12.31 1.26 -14.81
N THR A 26 11.36 2.19 -14.90
CA THR A 26 11.62 3.60 -15.20
C THR A 26 10.87 4.49 -14.21
N LEU A 27 11.29 5.76 -14.12
CA LEU A 27 10.67 6.77 -13.26
C LEU A 27 9.24 7.14 -13.69
N VAL A 28 8.89 6.87 -14.95
CA VAL A 28 7.56 7.15 -15.51
C VAL A 28 6.74 5.87 -15.37
N ALA A 29 5.80 5.86 -14.40
CA ALA A 29 5.06 4.65 -14.03
C ALA A 29 4.40 3.97 -15.24
N GLU A 30 3.78 4.73 -16.16
CA GLU A 30 3.11 4.19 -17.35
C GLU A 30 4.05 3.48 -18.34
N GLU A 31 5.32 3.86 -18.38
CA GLU A 31 6.34 3.25 -19.25
C GLU A 31 7.15 2.16 -18.53
N SER A 32 6.99 2.04 -17.22
CA SER A 32 7.79 1.15 -16.39
C SER A 32 7.25 -0.28 -16.44
N ASN A 33 8.11 -1.24 -16.77
CA ASN A 33 7.73 -2.65 -16.68
C ASN A 33 7.47 -3.12 -15.24
N CYS A 34 7.89 -2.32 -14.26
CA CYS A 34 7.91 -2.64 -12.84
C CYS A 34 6.76 -2.03 -12.07
N SER A 35 6.00 -1.12 -12.69
CA SER A 35 4.76 -0.62 -12.14
C SER A 35 3.64 -1.62 -12.39
N ILE A 36 2.60 -1.55 -11.57
CA ILE A 36 1.40 -2.36 -11.74
C ILE A 36 0.21 -1.41 -11.84
N PRO A 37 -0.61 -1.46 -12.91
CA PRO A 37 -1.84 -0.69 -12.98
C PRO A 37 -2.76 -0.98 -11.79
N ILE A 38 -3.28 0.07 -11.18
CA ILE A 38 -4.23 0.01 -10.07
C ILE A 38 -5.40 0.99 -10.28
N GLU A 39 -6.49 0.74 -9.56
CA GLU A 39 -7.56 1.70 -9.35
C GLU A 39 -7.81 1.79 -7.84
N VAL A 40 -7.38 2.89 -7.21
CA VAL A 40 -7.57 3.10 -5.78
C VAL A 40 -9.06 3.30 -5.47
N ARG A 41 -9.61 2.47 -4.58
CA ARG A 41 -11.02 2.49 -4.19
C ARG A 41 -11.28 3.53 -3.10
N ASP A 42 -12.48 4.10 -3.11
CA ASP A 42 -12.90 4.97 -2.01
C ASP A 42 -13.30 4.14 -0.78
N ILE A 43 -13.02 4.66 0.40
CA ILE A 43 -13.33 4.00 1.68
C ILE A 43 -14.53 4.72 2.30
N VAL A 44 -15.72 4.24 1.95
CA VAL A 44 -17.00 4.92 2.22
C VAL A 44 -17.49 4.73 3.67
N GLU A 45 -16.92 3.77 4.39
CA GLU A 45 -17.21 3.47 5.79
C GLU A 45 -16.66 4.53 6.74
N LEU A 46 -15.69 5.34 6.30
CA LEU A 46 -15.03 6.36 7.11
C LEU A 46 -15.62 7.76 6.86
N PRO A 47 -15.66 8.65 7.88
CA PRO A 47 -16.15 10.01 7.70
C PRO A 47 -15.35 10.80 6.64
N ASP A 48 -16.04 11.64 5.86
CA ASP A 48 -15.42 12.41 4.77
C ASP A 48 -14.18 13.21 5.21
N GLY A 49 -14.22 13.83 6.38
CA GLY A 49 -13.09 14.59 6.92
C GLY A 49 -11.86 13.73 7.23
N HIS A 50 -12.08 12.46 7.60
CA HIS A 50 -11.01 11.50 7.92
C HIS A 50 -10.29 11.00 6.66
N VAL A 51 -11.04 10.77 5.57
CA VAL A 51 -10.49 10.29 4.28
C VAL A 51 -10.21 11.40 3.26
N ALA A 52 -10.39 12.68 3.61
CA ALA A 52 -10.21 13.80 2.69
C ALA A 52 -8.83 13.83 2.01
N ALA A 53 -7.76 13.57 2.79
CA ALA A 53 -6.40 13.54 2.28
C ALA A 53 -6.15 12.33 1.37
N TYR A 54 -6.63 11.15 1.78
CA TYR A 54 -6.61 9.92 0.98
C TYR A 54 -7.25 10.16 -0.39
N ARG A 55 -8.52 10.58 -0.42
CA ARG A 55 -9.26 10.85 -1.67
C ARG A 55 -8.58 11.89 -2.56
N ALA A 56 -8.02 12.93 -1.98
CA ALA A 56 -7.34 13.97 -2.73
C ALA A 56 -6.06 13.45 -3.39
N TRP A 57 -5.25 12.66 -2.67
CA TRP A 57 -4.02 12.07 -3.21
C TRP A 57 -4.25 10.87 -4.14
N SER A 58 -5.36 10.14 -4.00
CA SER A 58 -5.70 9.03 -4.91
C SER A 58 -6.11 9.50 -6.31
N GLN A 59 -6.47 10.78 -6.48
CA GLN A 59 -6.82 11.30 -7.80
C GLN A 59 -5.62 11.22 -8.75
N GLY A 60 -5.79 10.54 -9.88
CA GLY A 60 -4.71 10.38 -10.86
C GLY A 60 -3.62 9.38 -10.46
N ASP A 61 -3.80 8.66 -9.36
CA ASP A 61 -2.97 7.52 -8.96
C ASP A 61 -3.45 6.27 -9.71
N ARG A 62 -2.69 5.82 -10.69
CA ARG A 62 -3.05 4.77 -11.65
C ARG A 62 -2.11 3.56 -11.57
N PHE A 63 -0.99 3.68 -10.88
CA PHE A 63 0.01 2.64 -10.80
C PHE A 63 0.56 2.53 -9.37
N LEU A 64 0.71 1.29 -8.91
CA LEU A 64 1.62 1.01 -7.82
C LEU A 64 3.04 1.00 -8.39
N ASP A 65 3.84 2.02 -8.04
CA ASP A 65 5.23 2.18 -8.47
C ASP A 65 6.21 2.56 -7.34
N TRP A 66 7.51 2.46 -7.61
CA TRP A 66 8.59 2.70 -6.64
C TRP A 66 9.03 4.16 -6.51
N TYR A 67 8.63 5.02 -7.45
CA TYR A 67 9.23 6.33 -7.69
C TYR A 67 8.41 7.49 -7.13
N GLY A 68 7.19 7.24 -6.67
CA GLY A 68 6.41 8.17 -5.85
C GLY A 68 5.19 8.68 -6.58
N PRO A 69 4.90 9.99 -6.55
CA PRO A 69 3.69 10.48 -7.18
C PRO A 69 3.78 10.48 -8.70
N GLU A 70 2.69 10.10 -9.36
CA GLU A 70 2.55 10.21 -10.82
C GLU A 70 2.37 11.66 -11.29
N GLU A 71 2.64 11.90 -12.57
CA GLU A 71 2.30 13.16 -13.21
C GLU A 71 0.78 13.38 -13.16
N GLY A 72 0.36 14.49 -12.56
CA GLY A 72 -1.06 14.80 -12.38
C GLY A 72 -1.72 14.11 -11.20
N GLN A 73 -0.99 13.32 -10.40
CA GLN A 73 -1.53 12.81 -9.14
C GLN A 73 -1.84 13.97 -8.19
N GLY A 74 -2.95 13.82 -7.47
CA GLY A 74 -3.58 14.88 -6.72
C GLY A 74 -2.74 15.45 -5.57
N ASN A 75 -3.28 16.50 -4.98
CA ASN A 75 -2.65 17.30 -3.95
C ASN A 75 -3.64 17.57 -2.83
N PHE A 76 -3.16 17.64 -1.59
CA PHE A 76 -3.98 17.98 -0.43
C PHE A 76 -3.31 19.08 0.39
N ASN A 77 -4.02 20.19 0.59
CA ASN A 77 -3.53 21.36 1.35
C ASN A 77 -2.14 21.87 0.90
N GLY A 78 -1.85 21.84 -0.39
CA GLY A 78 -0.56 22.27 -0.95
C GLY A 78 0.53 21.20 -0.93
N HIS A 79 0.27 20.01 -0.39
CA HIS A 79 1.22 18.89 -0.34
C HIS A 79 0.92 17.85 -1.42
N GLN A 80 1.92 17.54 -2.24
CA GLN A 80 1.86 16.46 -3.22
C GLN A 80 1.86 15.10 -2.51
N ALA A 81 1.21 14.10 -3.13
CA ALA A 81 1.32 12.72 -2.70
C ALA A 81 2.78 12.25 -2.68
N GLN A 82 3.08 11.22 -1.88
CA GLN A 82 4.41 10.61 -1.86
C GLN A 82 4.37 9.16 -2.37
N GLY A 83 3.36 8.77 -3.13
CA GLY A 83 3.07 7.40 -3.58
C GLY A 83 1.56 7.15 -3.49
N THR A 84 1.16 5.89 -3.41
CA THR A 84 -0.24 5.52 -3.24
C THR A 84 -0.68 5.75 -1.79
N PRO A 85 -1.70 6.59 -1.52
CA PRO A 85 -2.04 6.95 -0.15
C PRO A 85 -2.71 5.78 0.58
N ALA A 86 -2.46 5.69 1.88
CA ALA A 86 -3.25 4.85 2.78
C ALA A 86 -4.01 5.75 3.77
N THR A 87 -5.09 5.24 4.35
CA THR A 87 -5.82 5.91 5.44
C THR A 87 -5.61 5.19 6.76
N TRP A 88 -5.49 5.94 7.85
CA TRP A 88 -5.35 5.38 9.19
C TRP A 88 -6.69 4.78 9.65
N THR A 89 -6.67 3.61 10.25
CA THR A 89 -7.88 2.93 10.76
C THR A 89 -7.65 2.30 12.14
N THR A 90 -8.75 1.97 12.80
CA THR A 90 -8.80 1.28 14.09
C THR A 90 -9.98 0.31 14.13
N ASN A 91 -9.94 -0.65 15.06
CA ASN A 91 -11.06 -1.54 15.36
C ASN A 91 -11.93 -1.03 16.53
N ASP A 92 -11.63 0.15 17.08
CA ASP A 92 -12.41 0.80 18.13
C ASP A 92 -13.58 1.61 17.56
N GLN A 93 -14.80 1.09 17.71
CA GLN A 93 -16.06 1.70 17.24
C GLN A 93 -16.32 3.11 17.74
N SER A 94 -15.65 3.56 18.79
CA SER A 94 -15.85 4.89 19.36
C SER A 94 -15.03 5.99 18.67
N ARG A 95 -14.17 5.65 17.71
CA ARG A 95 -13.21 6.57 17.08
C ARG A 95 -13.53 6.80 15.60
N ASP A 96 -13.25 8.00 15.10
CA ASP A 96 -13.51 8.40 13.71
C ASP A 96 -12.85 7.50 12.65
N GLY A 97 -11.72 6.88 12.99
CA GLY A 97 -11.04 5.93 12.10
C GLY A 97 -11.53 4.48 12.21
N TYR A 98 -12.66 4.22 12.89
CA TYR A 98 -13.22 2.88 12.97
C TYR A 98 -13.55 2.35 11.58
N HIS A 99 -12.96 1.21 11.21
CA HIS A 99 -13.28 0.53 9.96
C HIS A 99 -13.69 -0.91 10.26
N PRO A 100 -14.87 -1.38 9.81
CA PRO A 100 -15.37 -2.71 10.15
C PRO A 100 -14.48 -3.85 9.62
N GLY A 101 -13.75 -3.62 8.53
CA GLY A 101 -12.76 -4.58 8.00
C GLY A 101 -11.41 -4.58 8.73
N ASN A 102 -11.17 -3.65 9.66
CA ASN A 102 -9.99 -3.70 10.51
C ASN A 102 -10.34 -4.47 11.79
N GLU A 103 -9.97 -5.75 11.82
CA GLU A 103 -10.10 -6.61 13.00
C GLU A 103 -8.78 -6.74 13.78
N PHE A 104 -7.73 -6.07 13.30
CA PHE A 104 -6.34 -6.33 13.71
C PHE A 104 -5.84 -5.40 14.81
N GLY A 105 -6.55 -4.30 15.07
CA GLY A 105 -6.25 -3.39 16.18
C GLY A 105 -6.17 -1.93 15.77
N ASP A 106 -5.54 -1.14 16.63
CA ASP A 106 -5.34 0.28 16.39
C ASP A 106 -4.16 0.54 15.44
N ASN A 107 -4.19 1.68 14.75
CA ASN A 107 -3.10 2.17 13.91
C ASN A 107 -2.82 1.40 12.62
N TYR A 108 -3.78 0.66 12.10
CA TYR A 108 -3.64 0.03 10.79
C TYR A 108 -3.89 1.02 9.66
N TRP A 109 -2.90 1.20 8.80
CA TRP A 109 -3.04 1.93 7.55
C TRP A 109 -3.60 1.02 6.46
N LEU A 110 -4.75 1.41 5.92
CA LEU A 110 -5.55 0.72 4.93
C LEU A 110 -5.41 1.36 3.56
N LEU A 111 -5.19 0.54 2.55
CA LEU A 111 -5.32 0.86 1.13
C LEU A 111 -6.25 -0.19 0.54
N ASP A 112 -7.30 0.25 -0.14
CA ASP A 112 -8.16 -0.60 -0.95
C ASP A 112 -7.99 -0.23 -2.42
N MET A 113 -7.75 -1.22 -3.27
CA MET A 113 -7.47 -1.01 -4.68
C MET A 113 -7.78 -2.26 -5.51
N ASP A 114 -8.23 -2.01 -6.74
CA ASP A 114 -8.17 -3.02 -7.79
C ASP A 114 -6.78 -3.00 -8.41
N MET A 115 -6.29 -4.16 -8.86
CA MET A 115 -4.95 -4.32 -9.41
C MET A 115 -4.97 -5.25 -10.63
N ASP A 116 -4.19 -4.90 -11.68
CA ASP A 116 -3.95 -5.82 -12.79
C ASP A 116 -3.01 -6.95 -12.39
N CYS A 117 -3.58 -8.05 -11.88
CA CYS A 117 -2.80 -9.21 -11.45
C CYS A 117 -1.96 -9.84 -12.57
N SER A 118 -2.24 -9.59 -13.86
CA SER A 118 -1.42 -10.11 -14.96
C SER A 118 -0.02 -9.49 -15.02
N LYS A 119 0.21 -8.37 -14.32
CA LYS A 119 1.49 -7.67 -14.24
C LYS A 119 2.35 -8.11 -13.04
N THR A 120 1.82 -8.98 -12.20
CA THR A 120 2.51 -9.53 -11.02
C THR A 120 3.46 -10.68 -11.38
N GLU A 121 4.22 -11.17 -10.40
CA GLU A 121 5.06 -12.37 -10.52
C GLU A 121 4.34 -13.57 -9.89
N ASN A 122 3.62 -14.35 -10.70
CA ASN A 122 2.78 -15.46 -10.24
C ASN A 122 1.76 -15.04 -9.16
N GLY A 123 1.13 -13.88 -9.31
CA GLY A 123 0.21 -13.31 -8.33
C GLY A 123 0.87 -12.46 -7.25
N TYR A 124 2.20 -12.54 -7.09
CA TYR A 124 2.93 -11.81 -6.07
C TYR A 124 3.51 -10.49 -6.57
N PHE A 125 3.50 -9.49 -5.70
CA PHE A 125 4.14 -8.20 -5.92
C PHE A 125 4.77 -7.71 -4.62
N GLU A 126 5.48 -6.59 -4.69
CA GLU A 126 6.20 -6.03 -3.55
C GLU A 126 5.69 -4.63 -3.24
N LEU A 127 5.72 -4.26 -1.96
CA LEU A 127 5.43 -2.91 -1.51
C LEU A 127 6.22 -2.55 -0.25
N LYS A 128 6.27 -1.27 0.05
CA LYS A 128 6.88 -0.78 1.28
C LYS A 128 6.22 0.50 1.77
N GLY A 129 6.17 0.67 3.08
CA GLY A 129 5.68 1.89 3.69
C GLY A 129 6.63 3.07 3.46
N PHE A 130 6.05 4.24 3.18
CA PHE A 130 6.75 5.52 3.05
C PHE A 130 6.04 6.58 3.90
N LEU A 131 6.75 7.16 4.86
CA LEU A 131 6.18 8.06 5.86
C LEU A 131 7.13 9.24 6.08
N GLY A 132 6.64 10.47 5.86
CA GLY A 132 7.41 11.68 6.15
C GLY A 132 8.71 11.78 5.36
N GLY A 133 8.72 11.33 4.11
CA GLY A 133 9.92 11.35 3.27
C GLY A 133 10.93 10.23 3.56
N GLN A 134 10.58 9.23 4.38
CA GLN A 134 11.45 8.11 4.74
C GLN A 134 10.76 6.77 4.42
N TRP A 135 11.56 5.82 3.95
CA TRP A 135 11.13 4.43 3.80
C TRP A 135 11.04 3.75 5.17
N GLU A 136 10.15 2.79 5.26
CA GLU A 136 10.23 1.71 6.24
C GLU A 136 11.61 1.00 6.18
N GLY A 137 12.00 0.36 7.27
CA GLY A 137 13.22 -0.43 7.39
C GLY A 137 13.23 -1.66 6.47
N THR A 138 14.38 -2.30 6.33
CA THR A 138 14.50 -3.56 5.58
C THR A 138 13.62 -4.64 6.18
N ILE A 139 12.85 -5.31 5.35
CA ILE A 139 12.04 -6.47 5.74
C ILE A 139 12.91 -7.71 5.62
N SER A 140 13.25 -8.30 6.76
CA SER A 140 13.95 -9.58 6.85
C SER A 140 12.95 -10.70 7.10
N ASP A 141 13.20 -11.88 6.53
CA ASP A 141 12.41 -13.08 6.77
C ASP A 141 10.92 -12.89 6.49
N ASN A 142 10.58 -12.49 5.24
CA ASN A 142 9.20 -12.44 4.74
C ASN A 142 8.52 -13.81 4.96
N GLN A 143 7.72 -13.92 6.02
CA GLN A 143 7.01 -15.12 6.46
C GLN A 143 5.53 -14.76 6.55
N CYS A 144 4.87 -14.73 5.39
CA CYS A 144 3.43 -14.55 5.34
C CYS A 144 2.73 -15.89 5.56
N GLU A 145 1.76 -15.91 6.47
CA GLU A 145 0.84 -17.02 6.65
C GLU A 145 -0.35 -16.91 5.67
N GLY A 146 -0.98 -18.04 5.33
CA GLY A 146 -2.24 -18.07 4.57
C GLY A 146 -2.11 -18.30 3.06
N VAL A 147 -0.89 -18.27 2.52
CA VAL A 147 -0.60 -18.55 1.10
C VAL A 147 0.67 -19.39 0.93
N ASP A 148 0.86 -19.95 -0.27
CA ASP A 148 2.11 -20.61 -0.64
C ASP A 148 3.28 -19.61 -0.64
N PRO A 149 4.53 -20.03 -0.38
CA PRO A 149 5.66 -19.14 -0.47
C PRO A 149 5.80 -18.49 -1.86
N ALA A 150 6.05 -17.18 -1.90
CA ALA A 150 6.37 -16.50 -3.14
C ALA A 150 7.61 -17.14 -3.81
N PRO A 151 7.73 -17.13 -5.15
CA PRO A 151 8.83 -17.78 -5.86
C PRO A 151 10.18 -17.05 -5.72
N PHE A 152 10.31 -16.23 -4.67
CA PHE A 152 11.41 -15.30 -4.48
C PHE A 152 11.51 -14.73 -3.07
N THR A 153 12.66 -14.12 -2.80
CA THR A 153 12.89 -13.29 -1.61
C THR A 153 12.81 -11.80 -1.95
N SER A 154 12.55 -10.97 -0.93
CA SER A 154 12.56 -9.51 -1.03
C SER A 154 13.01 -8.89 0.28
N THR A 155 13.54 -7.66 0.21
CA THR A 155 13.77 -6.76 1.34
C THR A 155 12.61 -5.76 1.55
N ASN A 156 11.56 -5.89 0.73
CA ASN A 156 10.26 -5.24 0.83
C ASN A 156 9.22 -6.24 1.34
N HIS A 157 8.01 -5.77 1.66
CA HIS A 157 6.90 -6.68 1.92
C HIS A 157 6.49 -7.39 0.64
N ILE A 158 6.17 -8.67 0.72
CA ILE A 158 5.65 -9.45 -0.40
C ILE A 158 4.14 -9.62 -0.22
N ALA A 159 3.38 -9.09 -1.16
CA ALA A 159 1.92 -9.12 -1.18
C ALA A 159 1.41 -10.03 -2.30
N MET A 160 0.16 -10.49 -2.16
CA MET A 160 -0.55 -11.26 -3.17
C MET A 160 -1.74 -10.48 -3.72
N CYS A 161 -1.86 -10.46 -5.04
CA CYS A 161 -2.96 -9.80 -5.75
C CYS A 161 -4.29 -10.53 -5.48
N GLY A 162 -5.37 -9.76 -5.32
CA GLY A 162 -6.70 -10.31 -5.03
C GLY A 162 -6.88 -10.87 -3.61
N ALA A 163 -5.98 -10.53 -2.69
CA ALA A 163 -6.02 -10.96 -1.29
C ALA A 163 -6.00 -9.76 -0.34
N LEU A 164 -6.49 -9.97 0.89
CA LEU A 164 -6.24 -9.04 1.98
C LEU A 164 -4.83 -9.30 2.52
N ASN A 165 -3.95 -8.31 2.38
CA ASN A 165 -2.56 -8.39 2.81
C ASN A 165 -2.36 -7.60 4.10
N ILE A 166 -2.02 -8.29 5.18
CA ILE A 166 -1.81 -7.71 6.51
C ILE A 166 -0.32 -7.74 6.85
N PHE A 167 0.29 -6.56 6.87
CA PHE A 167 1.71 -6.36 7.17
C PHE A 167 1.93 -5.71 8.53
N HIS A 168 3.11 -5.95 9.09
CA HIS A 168 3.60 -5.35 10.32
C HIS A 168 4.78 -4.42 10.04
N TRP A 169 4.75 -3.18 10.56
CA TRP A 169 5.76 -2.18 10.21
C TRP A 169 7.16 -2.58 10.71
N ASN A 170 8.14 -2.60 9.80
CA ASN A 170 9.52 -3.06 9.98
C ASN A 170 9.66 -4.56 10.31
N GLU A 171 8.66 -5.39 10.01
CA GLU A 171 8.67 -6.81 10.36
C GLU A 171 8.36 -7.69 9.15
N GLY A 172 9.01 -8.86 9.05
CA GLY A 172 8.75 -9.83 7.98
C GLY A 172 7.53 -10.73 8.20
N ARG A 173 6.93 -10.71 9.40
CA ARG A 173 5.69 -11.43 9.67
C ARG A 173 4.52 -10.75 8.96
N CYS A 174 3.64 -11.56 8.38
CA CYS A 174 2.46 -11.08 7.68
C CYS A 174 1.38 -12.16 7.63
N GLN A 175 0.17 -11.75 7.27
CA GLN A 175 -0.94 -12.65 6.96
C GLN A 175 -1.52 -12.25 5.61
N ILE A 176 -1.83 -13.25 4.78
CA ILE A 176 -2.47 -13.05 3.48
C ILE A 176 -3.73 -13.90 3.45
N LEU A 177 -4.88 -13.25 3.34
CA LEU A 177 -6.18 -13.91 3.30
C LEU A 177 -6.72 -13.85 1.88
N VAL A 178 -6.70 -15.00 1.19
CA VAL A 178 -7.30 -15.15 -0.14
C VAL A 178 -8.81 -15.37 0.00
N ALA A 179 -9.60 -14.68 -0.82
CA ALA A 179 -11.02 -14.97 -0.91
C ALA A 179 -11.21 -16.40 -1.47
N ALA A 180 -12.04 -17.21 -0.82
CA ALA A 180 -12.35 -18.58 -1.21
C ALA A 180 -13.28 -18.67 -2.44
#